data_AF-A0A7S0RVI4-F1
#
_entry.id   AF-A0A7S0RVI4-F1
#
_cell.length_a   1.000
_cell.length_b   1.000
_cell.length_c   1.000
_cell.angle_alpha   90.00
_cell.angle_beta   90.00
_cell.angle_gamma   90.00
#
_symmetry.space_group_name_H-M   'P 1'
#
loop_
_entity.id
_entity.type
_entity.pdbx_description
1 polymer ?
#
loop_
_entity_poly.entity_id
_entity_poly.type
_entity_poly.pdbx_seq_one_letter_code
_entity_poly.pdbx_strand_id
1 'polypeptide(L)'
;VPNLSHRHSAVRTAVLKAVDAVVLAGTTEAVMLDTVVPAARTLVFDHTPAVREAAGAAVARWMLHKEPPSAPPAAAAAPASQASKSLPAPAEVLAYPARLLPLLMLLVTDETAALGQKALAWLEDVGAQFVARRSAAAAEEPTSSAAEAIEDMSV
;
A
#
# COMPACT_ATOMS: atom_id res chain seq x y z
N VAL A 1 -5.04 -15.04 7.64
CA VAL A 1 -3.96 -15.71 6.86
C VAL A 1 -3.25 -16.72 7.75
N PRO A 2 -3.18 -18.01 7.36
CA PRO A 2 -2.44 -19.03 8.11
C PRO A 2 -0.99 -18.60 8.38
N ASN A 3 -0.39 -19.07 9.47
CA ASN A 3 1.02 -18.85 9.83
C ASN A 3 1.45 -17.41 10.20
N LEU A 4 0.58 -16.40 10.10
CA LEU A 4 0.88 -15.07 10.65
C LEU A 4 0.88 -15.01 12.18
N SER A 5 0.26 -15.99 12.84
CA SER A 5 0.34 -16.19 14.30
C SER A 5 1.37 -17.25 14.70
N HIS A 6 2.24 -17.67 13.78
CA HIS A 6 3.20 -18.74 14.05
C HIS A 6 4.19 -18.33 15.15
N ARG A 7 4.64 -19.30 15.97
CA ARG A 7 5.54 -19.04 17.10
C ARG A 7 6.87 -18.39 16.67
N HIS A 8 7.42 -18.81 15.54
CA HIS A 8 8.68 -18.29 15.01
C HIS A 8 8.46 -17.01 14.20
N SER A 9 9.13 -15.92 14.60
CA SER A 9 9.10 -14.63 13.91
C SER A 9 9.53 -14.73 12.45
N ALA A 10 10.53 -15.56 12.14
CA ALA A 10 10.98 -15.80 10.77
C ALA A 10 9.86 -16.30 9.84
N VAL A 11 8.97 -17.18 10.35
CA VAL A 11 7.82 -17.67 9.59
C VAL A 11 6.81 -16.54 9.37
N ARG A 12 6.51 -15.74 10.41
CA ARG A 12 5.60 -14.60 10.30
C ARG A 12 6.10 -13.58 9.28
N THR A 13 7.38 -13.23 9.31
CA THR A 13 8.00 -12.33 8.34
C THR A 13 7.99 -12.91 6.92
N ALA A 14 8.29 -14.20 6.73
CA ALA A 14 8.25 -14.83 5.41
C ALA A 14 6.83 -14.83 4.82
N VAL A 15 5.83 -15.14 5.63
CA VAL A 15 4.41 -15.11 5.23
C VAL A 15 3.97 -13.69 4.92
N LEU A 16 4.36 -12.70 5.73
CA LEU A 16 4.09 -11.30 5.46
C LEU A 16 4.69 -10.84 4.12
N LYS A 17 5.94 -11.24 3.80
CA LYS A 17 6.56 -10.96 2.50
C LYS A 17 5.79 -11.59 1.34
N ALA A 18 5.27 -12.81 1.52
CA ALA A 18 4.44 -13.44 0.51
C ALA A 18 3.10 -12.71 0.32
N VAL A 19 2.45 -12.28 1.41
CA VAL A 19 1.22 -11.45 1.35
C VAL A 19 1.50 -10.13 0.64
N ASP A 20 2.60 -9.46 0.99
CA ASP A 20 3.01 -8.21 0.38
C ASP A 20 3.21 -8.35 -1.14
N ALA A 21 3.90 -9.41 -1.60
CA ALA A 21 4.06 -9.69 -3.02
C ALA A 21 2.70 -9.92 -3.73
N VAL A 22 1.75 -10.59 -3.08
CA VAL A 22 0.39 -10.80 -3.64
C VAL A 22 -0.39 -9.49 -3.72
N VAL A 23 -0.33 -8.64 -2.69
CA VAL A 23 -0.99 -7.33 -2.69
C VAL A 23 -0.42 -6.44 -3.80
N LEU A 24 0.90 -6.42 -3.95
CA LEU A 24 1.59 -5.65 -5.00
C LEU A 24 1.36 -6.20 -6.41
N ALA A 25 1.12 -7.51 -6.55
CA ALA A 25 0.73 -8.13 -7.82
C ALA A 25 -0.74 -7.88 -8.20
N GLY A 26 -1.52 -7.27 -7.30
CA GLY A 26 -2.94 -7.00 -7.49
C GLY A 26 -3.81 -7.98 -6.70
N THR A 27 -4.54 -7.45 -5.74
CA THR A 27 -5.58 -8.16 -4.99
C THR A 27 -6.92 -7.44 -5.14
N THR A 28 -8.03 -8.16 -4.99
CA THR A 28 -9.35 -7.53 -4.95
C THR A 28 -9.56 -6.77 -3.64
N GLU A 29 -10.45 -5.79 -3.66
CA GLU A 29 -10.88 -5.03 -2.47
C GLU A 29 -11.40 -5.93 -1.36
N ALA A 30 -12.28 -6.89 -1.70
CA ALA A 30 -12.82 -7.82 -0.72
C ALA A 30 -11.71 -8.60 0.00
N VAL A 31 -10.73 -9.14 -0.73
CA VAL A 31 -9.59 -9.85 -0.12
C VAL A 31 -8.74 -8.90 0.74
N MET A 32 -8.53 -7.68 0.27
CA MET A 32 -7.78 -6.67 1.02
C MET A 32 -8.45 -6.36 2.36
N LEU A 33 -9.75 -6.05 2.34
CA LEU A 33 -10.49 -5.61 3.51
C LEU A 33 -10.85 -6.75 4.47
N ASP A 34 -11.25 -7.91 3.95
CA ASP A 34 -11.73 -9.01 4.77
C ASP A 34 -10.59 -9.89 5.31
N THR A 35 -9.44 -9.91 4.61
CA THR A 35 -8.34 -10.83 4.94
C THR A 35 -7.04 -10.10 5.26
N VAL A 36 -6.56 -9.22 4.38
CA VAL A 36 -5.21 -8.63 4.51
C VAL A 36 -5.17 -7.59 5.63
N VAL A 37 -6.12 -6.65 5.67
CA VAL A 37 -6.15 -5.58 6.68
C VAL A 37 -6.26 -6.13 8.11
N PRO A 38 -7.17 -7.07 8.43
CA PRO A 38 -7.23 -7.67 9.76
C PRO A 38 -5.95 -8.41 10.14
N ALA A 39 -5.33 -9.09 9.16
CA ALA A 39 -4.06 -9.78 9.35
C ALA A 39 -2.88 -8.83 9.58
N ALA A 40 -2.79 -7.73 8.84
CA ALA A 40 -1.76 -6.71 9.05
C ALA A 40 -1.92 -6.06 10.42
N ARG A 41 -3.16 -5.81 10.86
CA ARG A 41 -3.45 -5.26 12.18
C ARG A 41 -2.87 -6.10 13.30
N THR A 42 -2.95 -7.44 13.24
CA THR A 42 -2.37 -8.29 14.29
C THR A 42 -0.84 -8.21 14.33
N LEU A 43 -0.19 -8.04 13.17
CA LEU A 43 1.27 -7.93 13.09
C LEU A 43 1.81 -6.57 13.53
N VAL A 44 1.02 -5.50 13.42
CA VAL A 44 1.38 -4.19 13.98
C VAL A 44 1.47 -4.23 15.51
N PHE A 45 0.83 -5.20 16.17
CA PHE A 45 0.95 -5.46 17.61
C PHE A 45 1.86 -6.67 17.93
N ASP A 46 2.71 -7.12 17.00
CA ASP A 46 3.59 -8.26 17.24
C ASP A 46 4.59 -7.97 18.38
N HIS A 47 4.87 -8.99 19.20
CA HIS A 47 5.86 -8.89 20.28
C HIS A 47 7.30 -8.71 19.77
N THR A 48 7.56 -9.05 18.51
CA THR A 48 8.88 -8.91 17.89
C THR A 48 8.93 -7.58 17.13
N PRO A 49 9.80 -6.62 17.52
CA PRO A 49 9.89 -5.32 16.84
C PRO A 49 10.16 -5.42 15.35
N ALA A 50 10.99 -6.38 14.92
CA ALA A 50 11.30 -6.62 13.51
C ALA A 50 10.07 -7.05 12.68
N VAL A 51 9.09 -7.73 13.30
CA VAL A 51 7.84 -8.11 12.61
C VAL A 51 6.93 -6.89 12.49
N ARG A 52 6.83 -6.06 13.52
CA ARG A 52 6.08 -4.80 13.47
C ARG A 52 6.64 -3.84 12.42
N GLU A 53 7.97 -3.72 12.36
CA GLU A 53 8.65 -2.92 11.33
C GLU A 53 8.33 -3.44 9.93
N ALA A 54 8.45 -4.75 9.70
CA ALA A 54 8.12 -5.34 8.40
C ALA A 54 6.63 -5.12 8.04
N ALA A 55 5.72 -5.20 9.01
CA ALA A 55 4.30 -4.96 8.80
C ALA A 55 4.02 -3.50 8.42
N GLY A 56 4.65 -2.55 9.11
CA GLY A 56 4.55 -1.13 8.80
C GLY A 56 5.08 -0.80 7.40
N ALA A 57 6.25 -1.34 7.03
CA ALA A 57 6.82 -1.16 5.70
C ALA A 57 5.90 -1.71 4.60
N ALA A 58 5.34 -2.92 4.80
CA ALA A 58 4.37 -3.50 3.86
C ALA A 58 3.12 -2.61 3.71
N VAL A 59 2.52 -2.20 4.83
CA VAL A 59 1.34 -1.31 4.84
C VAL A 59 1.62 0.02 4.12
N ALA A 60 2.80 0.61 4.36
CA ALA A 60 3.21 1.83 3.67
C ALA A 60 3.31 1.60 2.15
N ARG A 61 3.94 0.51 1.71
CA ARG A 61 4.06 0.17 0.27
C ARG A 61 2.70 -0.07 -0.38
N TRP A 62 1.74 -0.66 0.32
CA TRP A 62 0.35 -0.80 -0.15
C TRP A 62 -0.35 0.56 -0.29
N MET A 63 0.18 1.62 0.32
CA MET A 63 -0.27 3.01 0.14
C MET A 63 0.71 3.81 -0.75
N LEU A 64 1.46 3.11 -1.60
CA LEU A 64 2.40 3.67 -2.57
C LEU A 64 3.67 4.31 -2.00
N HIS A 65 4.02 4.01 -0.74
CA HIS A 65 5.36 4.32 -0.27
C HIS A 65 6.38 3.66 -1.19
N LYS A 66 7.29 4.48 -1.74
CA LYS A 66 8.41 3.98 -2.53
C LYS A 66 9.58 3.79 -1.60
N GLU A 67 9.83 2.55 -1.21
CA GLU A 67 11.08 2.22 -0.53
C GLU A 67 12.25 2.58 -1.47
N PRO A 68 13.29 3.28 -1.00
CA PRO A 68 14.48 3.49 -1.82
C PRO A 68 15.02 2.13 -2.25
N PRO A 69 15.50 1.97 -3.49
CA PRO A 69 15.97 0.68 -3.99
C PRO A 69 17.05 0.14 -3.04
N SER A 70 16.69 -0.87 -2.26
CA SER A 70 17.68 -1.62 -1.48
C SER A 70 18.49 -2.48 -2.46
N ALA A 71 19.79 -2.59 -2.21
CA ALA A 71 20.68 -3.38 -3.04
C ALA A 71 20.09 -4.79 -3.27
N PRO A 72 20.19 -5.33 -4.50
CA PRO A 72 19.48 -6.54 -4.87
C PRO A 72 19.86 -7.71 -3.94
N PRO A 73 18.89 -8.43 -3.36
CA PRO A 73 19.19 -9.70 -2.72
C PRO A 73 19.69 -10.66 -3.79
N ALA A 74 20.93 -11.14 -3.62
CA ALA A 74 21.47 -12.20 -4.46
C ALA A 74 20.59 -13.46 -4.32
N ALA A 75 20.16 -13.98 -5.47
CA ALA A 75 19.52 -15.28 -5.71
C ALA A 75 18.08 -15.49 -5.19
N ALA A 76 17.12 -15.27 -6.10
CA ALA A 76 16.05 -16.24 -6.38
C ALA A 76 15.51 -15.98 -7.80
N ALA A 77 16.10 -16.65 -8.79
CA ALA A 77 15.53 -16.72 -10.13
C ALA A 77 14.29 -17.62 -10.08
N ALA A 78 13.11 -17.03 -10.32
CA ALA A 78 11.90 -17.76 -10.70
C ALA A 78 11.60 -17.48 -12.18
N PRO A 79 11.15 -18.49 -12.96
CA PRO A 79 11.02 -18.33 -14.40
C PRO A 79 9.85 -17.42 -14.74
N ALA A 80 10.10 -16.49 -15.66
CA ALA A 80 9.08 -15.69 -16.31
C ALA A 80 8.17 -16.61 -17.14
N SER A 81 6.87 -16.60 -16.87
CA SER A 81 5.88 -17.08 -17.83
C SER A 81 4.64 -16.19 -17.85
N GLN A 82 4.22 -15.94 -19.09
CA GLN A 82 3.26 -14.99 -19.59
C GLN A 82 1.84 -15.22 -19.03
N ALA A 83 1.23 -14.14 -18.54
CA ALA A 83 -0.20 -13.91 -18.62
C ALA A 83 -0.42 -12.39 -18.56
N SER A 84 -0.39 -11.74 -19.72
CA SER A 84 -0.77 -10.34 -19.89
C SER A 84 -2.28 -10.19 -19.71
N LYS A 85 -2.77 -10.35 -18.49
CA LYS A 85 -3.86 -9.50 -18.00
C LYS A 85 -3.17 -8.25 -17.49
N SER A 86 -3.48 -7.10 -18.09
CA SER A 86 -3.04 -5.81 -17.56
C SER A 86 -3.32 -5.81 -16.05
N LEU A 87 -2.26 -5.77 -15.23
CA LEU A 87 -2.44 -5.49 -13.82
C LEU A 87 -3.25 -4.18 -13.75
N PRO A 88 -4.21 -4.07 -12.83
CA PRO A 88 -4.88 -2.80 -12.63
C PRO A 88 -3.83 -1.72 -12.46
N ALA A 89 -4.01 -0.61 -13.16
CA ALA A 89 -3.09 0.51 -13.07
C ALA A 89 -2.85 0.82 -11.59
N PRO A 90 -1.64 1.29 -11.20
CA PRO A 90 -1.30 1.60 -9.80
C PRO A 90 -2.24 2.63 -9.14
N ALA A 91 -3.22 3.17 -9.88
CA ALA A 91 -4.39 3.89 -9.40
C ALA A 91 -5.26 3.09 -8.40
N GLU A 92 -5.51 1.79 -8.62
CA GLU A 92 -6.41 1.00 -7.75
C GLU A 92 -5.81 0.66 -6.38
N VAL A 93 -4.47 0.70 -6.25
CA VAL A 93 -3.76 0.39 -4.99
C VAL A 93 -4.01 1.46 -3.92
N LEU A 94 -4.51 2.65 -4.30
CA LEU A 94 -4.97 3.69 -3.36
C LEU A 94 -6.43 3.54 -2.91
N ALA A 95 -7.09 2.41 -3.13
CA ALA A 95 -8.49 2.25 -2.70
C ALA A 95 -8.66 2.14 -1.16
N TYR A 96 -7.57 1.97 -0.39
CA TYR A 96 -7.68 1.68 1.06
C TYR A 96 -6.99 2.63 2.05
N PRO A 97 -6.60 3.88 1.73
CA PRO A 97 -5.90 4.74 2.68
C PRO A 97 -6.71 4.93 3.96
N ALA A 98 -8.04 5.06 3.88
CA ALA A 98 -8.89 5.20 5.06
C ALA A 98 -8.81 4.00 6.03
N ARG A 99 -8.49 2.80 5.55
CA ARG A 99 -8.40 1.57 6.35
C ARG A 99 -6.97 1.22 6.76
N LEU A 100 -5.98 1.60 5.94
CA LEU A 100 -4.57 1.32 6.17
C LEU A 100 -3.86 2.42 6.97
N LEU A 101 -4.25 3.68 6.81
CA LEU A 101 -3.66 4.82 7.51
C LEU A 101 -3.69 4.67 9.04
N PRO A 102 -4.79 4.21 9.68
CA PRO A 102 -4.79 3.98 11.13
C PRO A 102 -3.75 2.97 11.59
N LEU A 103 -3.37 2.00 10.74
CA LEU A 103 -2.34 1.01 11.07
C LEU A 103 -0.94 1.63 11.11
N LEU A 104 -0.63 2.57 10.20
CA LEU A 104 0.64 3.31 10.25
C LEU A 104 0.67 4.29 11.42
N MET A 105 -0.43 5.00 11.67
CA MET A 105 -0.51 5.95 12.78
C MET A 105 -0.25 5.29 14.13
N LEU A 106 -0.68 4.04 14.29
CA LEU A 106 -0.43 3.26 15.49
C LEU A 106 1.07 2.98 15.73
N LEU A 107 1.84 2.79 14.66
CA LEU A 107 3.29 2.56 14.75
C LEU A 107 4.08 3.83 15.09
N VAL A 108 3.51 5.02 14.91
CA VAL A 108 4.16 6.28 15.34
C VAL A 108 4.37 6.30 16.86
N THR A 109 3.47 5.65 17.59
CA THR A 109 3.51 5.50 19.06
C THR A 109 4.16 4.19 19.51
N ASP A 110 4.93 3.52 18.65
CA ASP A 110 5.59 2.27 19.02
C ASP A 110 6.53 2.44 20.23
N GLU A 111 6.61 1.41 21.07
CA GLU A 111 7.52 1.35 22.22
C GLU A 111 8.99 1.54 21.83
N THR A 112 9.35 1.16 20.60
CA THR A 112 10.68 1.39 20.04
C THR A 112 10.72 2.72 19.29
N ALA A 113 11.42 3.70 19.84
CA ALA A 113 11.53 5.04 19.24
C ALA A 113 12.01 5.02 17.77
N ALA A 114 12.90 4.07 17.43
CA ALA A 114 13.38 3.89 16.06
C ALA A 114 12.26 3.50 15.07
N LEU A 115 11.32 2.64 15.50
CA LEU A 115 10.17 2.28 14.67
C LEU A 115 9.17 3.43 14.57
N GLY A 116 8.95 4.17 15.67
CA GLY A 116 8.13 5.39 15.65
C GLY A 116 8.61 6.43 14.62
N GLN A 117 9.93 6.67 14.57
CA GLN A 117 10.54 7.56 13.59
C GLN A 117 10.38 7.06 12.14
N LYS A 118 10.57 5.75 11.90
CA LYS A 118 10.32 5.15 10.57
C LYS A 118 8.86 5.27 10.16
N ALA A 119 7.93 5.01 11.09
CA ALA A 119 6.51 5.11 10.85
C ALA A 119 6.07 6.52 10.50
N LEU A 120 6.63 7.54 11.16
CA LEU A 120 6.41 8.93 10.81
C LEU A 120 6.92 9.24 9.39
N ALA A 121 8.12 8.79 9.03
CA ALA A 121 8.67 8.99 7.69
C ALA A 121 7.82 8.30 6.60
N TRP A 122 7.32 7.08 6.85
CA TRP A 122 6.38 6.41 5.96
C TRP A 122 5.08 7.18 5.80
N LEU A 123 4.54 7.71 6.90
CA LEU A 123 3.30 8.49 6.91
C LEU A 123 3.43 9.77 6.08
N GLU A 124 4.55 10.47 6.23
CA GLU A 124 4.87 11.69 5.47
C GLU A 124 4.97 11.39 3.97
N ASP A 125 5.69 10.33 3.57
CA ASP A 125 5.81 9.95 2.15
C ASP A 125 4.45 9.52 1.57
N VAL A 126 3.70 8.68 2.28
CA VAL A 126 2.34 8.27 1.86
C VAL A 126 1.44 9.51 1.68
N GLY A 127 1.52 10.47 2.60
CA GLY A 127 0.79 11.74 2.50
C GLY A 127 1.21 12.55 1.27
N ALA A 128 2.50 12.68 0.99
CA ALA A 128 3.02 13.38 -0.17
C ALA A 128 2.57 12.72 -1.49
N GLN A 129 2.61 11.39 -1.59
CA GLN A 129 2.14 10.66 -2.77
C GLN A 129 0.63 10.84 -3.00
N PHE A 130 -0.16 10.85 -1.92
CA PHE A 130 -1.60 11.07 -1.98
C PHE A 130 -1.93 12.47 -2.52
N VAL A 131 -1.27 13.51 -2.00
CA VAL A 131 -1.44 14.90 -2.47
C VAL A 131 -1.04 15.02 -3.93
N ALA A 132 0.13 14.52 -4.32
CA ALA A 132 0.63 14.59 -5.69
C ALA A 132 -0.34 13.98 -6.71
N ARG A 133 -0.92 12.82 -6.39
CA ARG A 133 -1.93 12.18 -7.25
C ARG A 133 -3.24 12.93 -7.31
N ARG A 134 -3.72 13.47 -6.18
CA ARG A 134 -4.95 14.27 -6.17
C ARG A 134 -4.80 15.53 -7.03
N SER A 135 -3.63 16.17 -6.99
CA SER A 135 -3.30 17.29 -7.87
C SER A 135 -3.23 16.90 -9.34
N ALA A 136 -2.65 15.73 -9.67
CA ALA A 136 -2.61 15.23 -11.04
C ALA A 136 -4.01 14.92 -11.59
N ALA A 137 -4.86 14.24 -10.81
CA ALA A 137 -6.24 13.93 -11.21
C ALA A 137 -7.08 15.21 -11.45
N ALA A 138 -6.90 16.24 -10.63
CA ALA A 138 -7.58 17.52 -10.80
C ALA A 138 -7.13 18.31 -12.04
N ALA A 139 -5.92 18.06 -12.55
CA ALA A 139 -5.40 18.68 -13.78
C ALA A 139 -5.88 17.97 -15.06
N GLU A 140 -6.35 16.72 -14.95
CA GLU A 140 -6.81 15.90 -16.06
C GLU A 140 -8.32 16.03 -16.34
N GLU A 141 -9.11 16.69 -15.47
CA GLU A 141 -10.51 16.99 -15.79
C GLU A 141 -10.59 18.05 -16.92
N PRO A 142 -11.05 17.67 -18.14
CA PRO A 142 -11.21 18.65 -19.19
C PRO A 142 -12.34 19.60 -18.81
N THR A 143 -12.09 20.90 -18.95
CA THR A 143 -13.08 21.98 -18.92
C THR A 143 -14.10 21.80 -20.06
N SER A 144 -14.99 20.81 -19.95
CA SER A 144 -16.13 20.59 -20.84
C SER A 144 -17.31 21.42 -20.37
N SER A 145 -17.16 22.75 -20.34
CA SER A 145 -18.24 23.69 -19.99
C SER A 145 -18.04 25.07 -20.62
N ALA A 146 -17.70 25.14 -21.91
CA ALA A 146 -17.59 26.43 -22.60
C ALA A 146 -17.95 26.42 -24.11
N ALA A 147 -18.64 25.40 -24.64
CA ALA A 147 -18.92 25.34 -26.09
C ALA A 147 -20.38 25.04 -26.50
N GLU A 148 -21.33 24.82 -25.59
CA GLU A 148 -22.74 24.58 -25.97
C GLU A 148 -23.67 25.57 -25.24
N ALA A 149 -23.73 26.82 -25.70
CA ALA A 149 -24.77 27.75 -25.23
C ALA A 149 -25.10 28.92 -26.20
N ILE A 150 -24.69 28.88 -27.48
CA ILE A 150 -24.96 30.00 -28.41
C ILE A 150 -25.77 29.61 -29.68
N GLU A 151 -25.91 28.33 -30.02
CA GLU A 151 -26.66 27.93 -31.21
C GLU A 151 -27.95 27.15 -30.88
N ASP A 152 -28.95 27.78 -30.26
CA ASP A 152 -30.36 27.40 -30.55
C ASP A 152 -31.38 28.41 -30.00
N MET A 153 -31.44 29.61 -30.58
CA MET A 153 -32.62 30.49 -30.43
C MET A 153 -32.67 31.46 -31.62
N SER A 154 -32.90 30.89 -32.80
CA SER A 154 -33.15 31.64 -34.04
C SER A 154 -34.08 30.84 -34.95
N VAL A 155 -35.34 30.66 -34.56
CA VAL A 155 -36.47 30.38 -35.47
C VAL A 155 -37.69 31.14 -35.01
#